data_AF-A0A932FDV5-F1
#
_entry.id   AF-A0A932FDV5-F1
#
_cell.length_a   1.000
_cell.length_b   1.000
_cell.length_c   1.000
_cell.angle_alpha   90.00
_cell.angle_beta   90.00
_cell.angle_gamma   90.00
#
_symmetry.space_group_name_H-M   'P 1'
#
loop_
_entity.id
_entity.type
_entity.pdbx_description
1 polymer ?
#
loop_
_entity_poly.entity_id
_entity_poly.type
_entity_poly.pdbx_seq_one_letter_code
_entity_poly.pdbx_strand_id
1 'polypeptide(L)'
;MPTNERVTITLPTDLVRDIDRLEKNRSRFIQDAARHELDRRRRELLQHSLRSPHPETAELADAGFEEWASSLPEEDAAGLVDLRAGTDVRWVPGEGWTQVRH
;
A
#
# COMPACT_ATOMS: atom_id res chain seq x y z
N MET A 1 12.57 26.80 -2.80
CA MET A 1 11.33 27.59 -2.65
C MET A 1 10.63 27.11 -1.38
N PRO A 2 10.12 27.96 -0.48
CA PRO A 2 9.41 27.45 0.68
C PRO A 2 8.10 26.80 0.21
N THR A 3 8.00 25.48 0.33
CA THR A 3 6.93 24.60 -0.18
C THR A 3 5.76 24.47 0.81
N ASN A 4 5.31 25.57 1.40
CA ASN A 4 4.20 25.54 2.34
C ASN A 4 2.97 26.24 1.74
N GLU A 5 1.86 25.52 1.65
CA GLU A 5 0.54 26.03 1.25
C GLU A 5 -0.34 26.25 2.49
N ARG A 6 -1.12 27.34 2.51
CA ARG A 6 -1.98 27.68 3.65
C ARG A 6 -3.38 27.12 3.44
N VAL A 7 -3.82 26.31 4.40
CA VAL A 7 -5.18 25.75 4.44
C VAL A 7 -5.94 26.38 5.61
N THR A 8 -7.15 26.90 5.35
CA THR A 8 -8.06 27.44 6.36
C THR A 8 -9.29 26.55 6.46
N ILE A 9 -9.64 26.13 7.67
CA ILE A 9 -10.80 25.28 7.94
C ILE A 9 -11.63 25.86 9.09
N THR A 10 -12.92 25.55 9.09
CA THR A 10 -13.82 25.83 10.20
C THR A 10 -14.01 24.56 11.00
N LEU A 11 -13.73 24.62 12.31
CA LEU A 11 -13.90 23.51 13.24
C LEU A 11 -14.91 23.87 14.34
N PRO A 12 -15.62 22.87 14.90
CA PRO A 12 -16.46 23.05 16.08
C PRO A 12 -15.68 23.67 17.25
N THR A 13 -16.31 24.58 17.99
CA THR A 13 -15.64 25.35 19.04
C THR A 13 -15.16 24.47 20.20
N ASP A 14 -15.93 23.46 20.57
CA ASP A 14 -15.58 22.42 21.54
C ASP A 14 -14.31 21.67 21.15
N LEU A 15 -14.22 21.23 19.88
CA LEU A 15 -13.03 20.54 19.37
C LEU A 15 -11.78 21.43 19.44
N VAL A 16 -11.89 22.70 19.06
CA VAL A 16 -10.76 23.65 19.16
C VAL A 16 -10.32 23.82 20.61
N ARG A 17 -11.27 23.91 21.56
CA ARG A 17 -10.96 24.02 23.00
C ARG A 17 -10.25 22.78 23.53
N ASP A 18 -10.63 21.60 23.07
CA ASP A 18 -9.98 20.36 23.49
C ASP A 18 -8.58 20.22 22.92
N ILE A 19 -8.36 20.65 21.67
CA ILE A 19 -7.02 20.76 21.09
C ILE A 19 -6.16 21.72 21.93
N ASP A 20 -6.69 22.89 22.28
CA ASP A 20 -5.95 23.89 23.08
C ASP A 20 -5.56 23.42 24.47
N ARG A 21 -6.38 22.55 25.08
CA ARG A 21 -6.11 21.99 26.41
C ARG A 21 -4.94 21.01 26.37
N LEU A 22 -4.83 20.25 25.29
CA LEU A 22 -3.86 19.16 25.16
C LEU A 22 -2.57 19.60 24.47
N GLU A 23 -2.66 20.53 23.51
CA GLU A 23 -1.58 20.87 22.60
C GLU A 23 -1.31 22.37 22.53
N LYS A 24 -0.04 22.73 22.68
CA LYS A 24 0.41 24.13 22.58
C LYS A 24 0.49 24.62 21.13
N ASN A 25 0.55 23.70 20.16
CA ASN A 25 0.69 24.01 18.74
C ASN A 25 -0.38 23.29 17.91
N ARG A 26 -1.49 23.99 17.66
CA ARG A 26 -2.62 23.50 16.86
C ARG A 26 -2.19 23.04 15.46
N SER A 27 -1.36 23.82 14.77
CA SER A 27 -0.95 23.52 13.40
C SER A 27 -0.19 22.21 13.32
N ARG A 28 0.72 21.97 14.28
CA ARG A 28 1.45 20.70 14.38
C ARG A 28 0.49 19.55 14.66
N PHE A 29 -0.42 19.71 15.62
CA PHE A 29 -1.41 18.68 15.95
C PHE A 29 -2.26 18.28 14.73
N ILE A 30 -2.79 19.28 14.00
CA ILE A 30 -3.61 19.03 12.80
C ILE A 30 -2.76 18.39 11.69
N GLN A 31 -1.52 18.82 11.50
CA GLN A 31 -0.61 18.22 10.53
C GLN A 31 -0.33 16.74 10.84
N ASP A 32 -0.04 16.42 12.09
CA ASP A 32 0.24 15.05 12.52
C ASP A 32 -1.03 14.18 12.43
N ALA A 33 -2.18 14.70 12.84
CA ALA A 33 -3.47 14.02 12.69
C ALA A 33 -3.81 13.73 11.22
N ALA A 34 -3.62 14.70 10.33
CA ALA A 34 -3.86 14.53 8.90
C ALA A 34 -2.94 13.47 8.30
N ARG A 35 -1.65 13.46 8.69
CA ARG A 35 -0.69 12.46 8.22
C ARG A 35 -1.05 11.06 8.69
N HIS A 36 -1.40 10.91 9.97
CA HIS A 36 -1.84 9.61 10.51
C HIS A 36 -3.09 9.08 9.80
N GLU A 37 -4.07 9.94 9.51
CA GLU A 37 -5.28 9.54 8.80
C GLU A 37 -4.99 9.16 7.34
N LEU A 38 -4.12 9.90 6.63
CA LEU A 38 -3.71 9.53 5.27
C LEU A 38 -3.00 8.18 5.23
N ASP A 39 -2.08 7.91 6.16
CA ASP A 39 -1.39 6.63 6.24
C ASP A 39 -2.36 5.49 6.58
N ARG A 40 -3.33 5.73 7.46
CA ARG A 40 -4.40 4.78 7.74
C ARG A 40 -5.21 4.45 6.48
N ARG A 41 -5.69 5.46 5.75
CA ARG A 41 -6.47 5.24 4.52
C ARG A 41 -5.66 4.55 3.44
N ARG A 42 -4.38 4.89 3.28
CA ARG A 42 -3.49 4.18 2.34
C ARG A 42 -3.38 2.70 2.68
N ARG A 43 -3.24 2.35 3.97
CA ARG A 43 -3.23 0.95 4.41
C ARG A 43 -4.57 0.25 4.16
N GLU A 44 -5.69 0.91 4.44
CA GLU A 44 -7.03 0.35 4.19
C GLU A 44 -7.27 0.10 2.69
N LEU A 45 -6.86 1.04 1.83
CA LEU A 45 -6.92 0.88 0.37
C LEU A 45 -6.04 -0.26 -0.11
N LEU A 46 -4.81 -0.37 0.42
CA LEU A 46 -3.92 -1.49 0.10
C LEU A 46 -4.53 -2.83 0.53
N GLN A 47 -5.10 -2.90 1.74
CA GLN A 47 -5.79 -4.11 2.20
C GLN A 47 -7.00 -4.44 1.34
N HIS A 48 -7.75 -3.43 0.88
CA HIS A 48 -8.87 -3.63 -0.03
C HIS A 48 -8.41 -4.18 -1.38
N SER A 49 -7.36 -3.62 -1.96
CA SER A 49 -6.74 -4.10 -3.21
C SER A 49 -6.20 -5.53 -3.07
N LEU A 50 -5.53 -5.86 -1.96
CA LEU A 50 -5.07 -7.23 -1.69
C LEU A 50 -6.23 -8.23 -1.52
N ARG A 51 -7.39 -7.79 -1.01
CA ARG A 51 -8.58 -8.63 -0.84
C ARG A 51 -9.43 -8.76 -2.11
N SER A 52 -9.33 -7.78 -3.00
CA SER A 52 -10.02 -7.75 -4.30
C SER A 52 -8.97 -7.53 -5.38
N PRO A 53 -8.23 -8.58 -5.77
CA PRO A 53 -7.25 -8.48 -6.84
C PRO A 53 -7.87 -7.78 -8.04
N HIS A 54 -7.17 -6.80 -8.61
CA HIS A 54 -7.71 -6.07 -9.75
C HIS A 54 -8.03 -7.06 -10.88
N PRO A 55 -9.17 -6.93 -11.58
CA PRO A 55 -9.50 -7.85 -12.67
C PRO A 55 -8.43 -7.83 -13.78
N GLU A 56 -7.74 -6.70 -13.97
CA GLU A 56 -6.57 -6.58 -14.85
C GLU A 56 -5.37 -7.44 -14.42
N THR A 57 -5.30 -7.82 -13.14
CA THR A 57 -4.29 -8.75 -12.60
C THR A 57 -4.76 -10.21 -12.61
N ALA A 58 -6.00 -10.51 -13.04
CA ALA A 58 -6.48 -11.89 -13.15
C ALA A 58 -5.74 -12.64 -14.26
N GLU A 59 -5.56 -12.02 -15.43
CA GLU A 59 -4.79 -12.61 -16.55
C GLU A 59 -3.32 -12.86 -16.15
N LEU A 60 -2.73 -11.96 -15.34
CA LEU A 60 -1.37 -12.12 -14.81
C LEU A 60 -1.28 -13.16 -13.68
N ALA A 61 -2.37 -13.41 -12.95
CA ALA A 61 -2.44 -14.45 -11.93
C ALA A 61 -2.58 -15.85 -12.54
N ASP A 62 -3.23 -15.94 -13.71
CA ASP A 62 -3.32 -17.15 -14.51
C ASP A 62 -2.03 -17.41 -15.32
N ALA A 63 -1.30 -16.34 -15.67
CA ALA A 63 0.04 -16.44 -16.25
C ALA A 63 1.02 -17.04 -15.24
N GLY A 64 1.55 -18.23 -15.55
CA GLY A 64 2.58 -18.87 -14.75
C GLY A 64 3.87 -18.04 -14.70
N PHE A 65 4.72 -18.31 -13.72
CA PHE A 65 6.00 -17.61 -13.55
C PHE A 65 6.90 -17.66 -14.80
N GLU A 66 6.85 -18.75 -15.57
CA GLU A 66 7.56 -18.89 -16.86
C GLU A 66 7.01 -17.95 -17.95
N GLU A 67 5.69 -17.78 -18.02
CA GLU A 67 5.04 -16.88 -18.98
C GLU A 67 5.36 -15.42 -18.66
N TRP A 68 5.31 -15.04 -17.37
CA TRP A 68 5.77 -13.74 -16.91
C TRP A 68 7.26 -13.51 -17.21
N ALA A 69 8.14 -14.46 -16.89
CA ALA A 69 9.57 -14.35 -17.17
C ALA A 69 9.88 -14.20 -18.67
N SER A 70 9.09 -14.86 -19.53
CA SER A 70 9.22 -14.75 -20.99
C SER A 70 8.76 -13.40 -21.57
N SER A 71 7.98 -12.63 -20.81
CA SER A 71 7.50 -11.29 -21.19
C SER A 71 8.48 -10.16 -20.87
N LEU A 72 9.54 -10.45 -20.11
CA LEU A 72 10.58 -9.48 -19.75
C LEU A 72 11.53 -9.23 -20.93
N PRO A 73 12.07 -8.00 -21.08
CA PRO A 73 13.17 -7.74 -22.01
C PRO A 73 14.34 -8.70 -21.74
N GLU A 74 15.01 -9.17 -22.80
CA GLU A 74 16.10 -10.15 -22.73
C GLU A 74 17.26 -9.69 -21.81
N GLU A 75 17.38 -8.37 -21.65
CA GLU A 75 18.34 -7.67 -20.78
C GLU A 75 18.05 -7.87 -19.28
N ASP A 76 16.78 -8.06 -18.91
CA ASP A 76 16.26 -8.12 -17.53
C ASP A 76 15.98 -9.56 -17.06
N ALA A 77 15.66 -10.46 -17.99
CA ALA A 77 15.22 -11.83 -17.70
C ALA A 77 16.30 -12.71 -17.03
N ALA A 78 17.58 -12.51 -17.36
CA ALA A 78 18.67 -13.35 -16.88
C ALA A 78 19.34 -12.86 -15.58
N GLY A 79 19.08 -11.61 -15.16
CA GLY A 79 19.84 -10.93 -14.10
C GLY A 79 19.07 -10.61 -12.82
N LEU A 80 17.74 -10.57 -12.87
CA LEU A 80 16.93 -10.08 -11.75
C LEU A 80 16.52 -11.16 -10.75
N VAL A 81 16.27 -12.39 -11.22
CA VAL A 81 15.77 -13.48 -10.38
C VAL A 81 16.36 -14.82 -10.84
N ASP A 82 16.98 -15.57 -9.92
CA ASP A 82 17.33 -16.98 -10.17
C ASP A 82 16.07 -17.83 -10.05
N LEU A 83 15.52 -18.21 -11.22
CA LEU A 83 14.31 -19.02 -11.33
C LEU A 83 14.44 -20.38 -10.62
N ARG A 84 15.66 -20.90 -10.43
CA ARG A 84 15.93 -22.19 -9.77
C ARG A 84 16.08 -22.08 -8.26
N ALA A 85 16.24 -20.86 -7.73
CA ALA A 85 16.33 -20.60 -6.31
C ALA A 85 14.97 -20.23 -5.68
N GLY A 86 13.94 -20.03 -6.50
CA GLY A 86 12.58 -19.69 -6.04
C GLY A 86 11.89 -20.86 -5.33
N THR A 87 11.06 -20.52 -4.35
CA THR A 87 10.12 -21.49 -3.73
C THR A 87 8.74 -21.24 -4.32
N ASP A 88 8.18 -22.25 -4.99
CA ASP A 88 6.85 -22.13 -5.59
C ASP A 88 5.78 -21.98 -4.49
N VAL A 89 4.97 -20.92 -4.58
CA VAL A 89 3.93 -20.59 -3.60
C VAL A 89 2.66 -20.18 -4.32
N ARG A 90 1.51 -20.60 -3.80
CA ARG A 90 0.20 -20.20 -4.29
C ARG A 90 -0.62 -19.57 -3.18
N TRP A 91 -1.46 -18.60 -3.54
CA TRP A 91 -2.41 -18.00 -2.61
C TRP A 91 -3.63 -18.91 -2.46
N VAL A 92 -3.95 -19.31 -1.23
CA VAL A 92 -5.17 -20.08 -0.89
C VAL A 92 -6.11 -19.20 -0.06
N PRO A 93 -7.36 -18.97 -0.49
CA PRO A 93 -8.33 -18.19 0.28
C PRO A 93 -8.53 -18.74 1.69
N GLY A 94 -8.27 -17.92 2.71
CA GLY A 94 -8.40 -18.29 4.13
C GLY A 94 -7.14 -18.89 4.77
N GLU A 95 -6.15 -19.32 3.98
CA GLU A 95 -4.88 -19.89 4.48
C GLU A 95 -3.67 -19.00 4.17
N GLY A 96 -3.76 -18.16 3.13
CA GLY A 96 -2.69 -17.26 2.70
C GLY A 96 -1.74 -17.88 1.67
N TRP A 97 -0.51 -17.34 1.59
CA TRP A 97 0.53 -17.88 0.71
C TRP A 97 1.04 -19.22 1.24
N THR A 98 0.83 -20.29 0.49
CA THR A 98 1.24 -21.65 0.84
C THR A 98 2.21 -22.20 -0.19
N GLN A 99 3.25 -22.88 0.27
CA GLN A 99 4.21 -23.54 -0.61
C GLN A 99 3.53 -24.66 -1.39
N VAL A 100 3.69 -24.64 -2.70
CA VAL A 100 3.25 -25.72 -3.58
C VAL A 100 4.22 -26.87 -3.37
N ARG A 101 3.75 -27.95 -2.73
CA ARG A 101 4.53 -29.19 -2.61
C ARG A 101 4.34 -29.99 -3.90
N HIS A 102 5.43 -30.21 -4.62
CA HIS A 102 5.52 -31.21 -5.69
C HIS A 102 5.62 -32.62 -5.11
#